data_AF-A0A0M2SIW3-F1
#
_entry.id   AF-A0A0M2SIW3-F1
#
_cell.length_a   1.000
_cell.length_b   1.000
_cell.length_c   1.000
_cell.angle_alpha   90.00
_cell.angle_beta   90.00
_cell.angle_gamma   90.00
#
_symmetry.space_group_name_H-M   'P 1'
#
loop_
_entity.id
_entity.type
_entity.pdbx_description
1 polymer ?
#
loop_
_entity_poly.entity_id
_entity_poly.type
_entity_poly.pdbx_seq_one_letter_code
_entity_poly.pdbx_strand_id
1 'polypeptide(L)' 'MDKGTMLNDIEDKLNVVNKGMFKPEDFNDESLGEIEEIHSMVTGRTSISAIEQSAIIEELSKLRNS' A
#
# COMPACT_ATOMS: atom_id res chain seq x y z
N MET A 1 -9.91 -3.92 -9.37
CA MET A 1 -8.83 -2.96 -9.62
C MET A 1 -7.54 -3.78 -9.76
N ASP A 2 -6.58 -3.40 -10.61
CA ASP A 2 -5.31 -4.13 -10.65
C ASP A 2 -4.40 -3.73 -9.48
N LYS A 3 -3.38 -4.55 -9.21
CA LYS A 3 -2.40 -4.36 -8.12
C LYS A 3 -1.72 -2.99 -8.16
N GLY A 4 -1.35 -2.51 -9.34
CA GLY A 4 -0.65 -1.24 -9.46
C GLY A 4 -1.52 -0.03 -9.20
N THR A 5 -2.78 -0.07 -9.63
CA THR A 5 -3.73 0.98 -9.29
C THR A 5 -3.94 1.04 -7.77
N MET A 6 -4.06 -0.10 -7.07
CA MET A 6 -4.18 -0.13 -5.61
C MET A 6 -2.95 0.41 -4.88
N LEU A 7 -1.75 0.02 -5.30
CA LEU A 7 -0.51 0.52 -4.71
C LEU A 7 -0.35 2.03 -4.88
N ASN A 8 -0.70 2.57 -6.05
CA ASN A 8 -0.68 4.02 -6.29
C ASN A 8 -1.69 4.76 -5.39
N ASP A 9 -2.92 4.26 -5.27
CA ASP A 9 -3.93 4.84 -4.38
C ASP A 9 -3.46 4.86 -2.92
N ILE A 10 -2.79 3.78 -2.47
CA ILE A 10 -2.19 3.72 -1.14
C ILE A 10 -1.10 4.80 -0.99
N GLU A 11 -0.17 4.91 -1.94
CA GLU A 11 0.89 5.94 -1.90
C GLU A 11 0.32 7.35 -1.86
N ASP A 12 -0.76 7.61 -2.60
CA ASP A 12 -1.48 8.88 -2.60
C ASP A 12 -2.14 9.15 -1.25
N LYS A 13 -2.84 8.16 -0.71
CA LYS A 13 -3.56 8.32 0.55
C LYS A 13 -2.65 8.43 1.77
N LEU A 14 -1.51 7.75 1.72
CA LEU A 14 -0.44 7.90 2.71
C LEU A 14 0.32 9.22 2.52
N ASN A 15 0.18 9.94 1.41
CA ASN A 15 0.94 11.16 1.12
C ASN A 15 2.47 10.94 1.22
N VAL A 16 2.97 9.83 0.67
CA VAL A 16 4.40 9.56 0.63
C VAL A 16 5.09 10.48 -0.38
N VAL A 17 6.28 10.97 -0.02
CA VAL A 17 7.09 11.83 -0.90
C VAL A 17 7.80 11.02 -1.99
N ASN A 18 8.08 9.74 -1.73
CA ASN A 18 8.75 8.84 -2.67
C ASN A 18 7.71 8.04 -3.45
N LYS A 19 7.15 8.66 -4.50
CA LYS A 19 6.20 7.99 -5.41
C LYS A 19 6.89 6.87 -6.18
N GLY A 20 6.18 5.76 -6.39
CA GLY A 20 6.72 4.54 -7.00
C GLY A 20 7.61 3.73 -6.06
N MET A 21 7.45 3.88 -4.74
CA MET A 21 8.14 3.05 -3.76
C MET A 21 7.59 1.62 -3.74
N PHE A 22 6.32 1.44 -4.07
CA PHE A 22 5.68 0.14 -4.21
C PHE A 22 5.41 -0.16 -5.69
N LYS A 23 6.37 -0.80 -6.34
CA LYS A 23 6.19 -1.21 -7.73
C LYS A 23 5.42 -2.53 -7.77
N PRO A 24 4.44 -2.70 -8.68
CA PRO A 24 3.64 -3.94 -8.75
C PRO A 24 4.50 -5.20 -8.99
N GLU A 25 5.62 -5.05 -9.70
CA GLU A 25 6.60 -6.10 -9.96
C GLU A 25 7.34 -6.60 -8.70
N ASP A 26 7.30 -5.86 -7.60
CA ASP A 26 7.91 -6.26 -6.32
C ASP A 26 7.01 -7.19 -5.49
N PHE A 27 5.77 -7.44 -5.93
CA PHE A 27 4.77 -8.23 -5.20
C PHE A 27 4.33 -9.41 -6.06
N ASN A 28 4.21 -10.59 -5.47
CA ASN A 28 3.66 -11.74 -6.17
C ASN A 28 2.13 -11.60 -6.32
N ASP A 29 1.52 -12.46 -7.11
CA ASP A 29 0.07 -12.43 -7.32
C ASP A 29 -0.69 -12.98 -6.11
N GLU A 30 -0.03 -13.79 -5.27
CA GLU A 30 -0.58 -14.30 -4.01
C GLU A 30 -0.82 -13.17 -2.99
N SER A 31 0.01 -12.12 -3.02
CA SER A 31 -0.13 -10.94 -2.15
C SER A 31 -1.29 -10.01 -2.56
N LEU A 32 -2.00 -10.30 -3.66
CA LEU A 32 -3.08 -9.43 -4.17
C LEU A 32 -4.19 -9.23 -3.14
N GLY A 33 -4.56 -10.28 -2.40
CA GLY A 33 -5.61 -10.21 -1.38
C GLY A 33 -5.22 -9.28 -0.22
N GLU A 34 -4.00 -9.40 0.28
CA GLU A 34 -3.49 -8.54 1.36
C GLU A 34 -3.35 -7.08 0.91
N ILE A 35 -2.94 -6.84 -0.33
CA ILE A 35 -2.89 -5.48 -0.91
C ILE A 35 -4.30 -4.87 -0.98
N GLU A 36 -5.30 -5.65 -1.38
CA GLU A 36 -6.70 -5.20 -1.42
C GLU A 36 -7.23 -4.87 -0.01
N GLU A 37 -6.89 -5.67 1.01
CA GLU A 37 -7.26 -5.39 2.39
C GLU A 37 -6.63 -4.08 2.91
N ILE A 38 -5.33 -3.87 2.66
CA ILE A 38 -4.63 -2.64 3.06
C ILE A 38 -5.20 -1.44 2.29
N HIS A 39 -5.47 -1.58 0.99
CA HIS A 39 -6.09 -0.53 0.16
C HIS A 39 -7.44 -0.10 0.73
N SER A 40 -8.32 -1.06 1.03
CA SER A 40 -9.64 -0.80 1.62
C SER A 40 -9.54 -0.07 2.96
N MET A 41 -8.63 -0.52 3.84
CA MET A 41 -8.39 0.12 5.14
C MET A 41 -7.91 1.58 4.97
N VAL A 42 -6.99 1.83 4.06
CA VAL A 42 -6.36 3.14 3.85
C VAL A 42 -7.32 4.13 3.19
N THR A 43 -8.01 3.70 2.13
CA THR A 43 -8.94 4.55 1.37
C THR A 43 -10.23 4.86 2.13
N GLY A 44 -10.68 3.98 3.03
CA GLY A 44 -11.84 4.20 3.89
C GLY A 44 -11.64 5.26 4.99
N ARG A 45 -10.40 5.73 5.20
CA ARG A 45 -10.08 6.69 6.26
C ARG A 45 -10.08 8.13 5.81
N THR A 46 -10.55 9.04 6.66
CA THR A 46 -10.49 10.48 6.40
C THR A 46 -9.07 11.05 6.54
N SER A 47 -8.32 10.58 7.54
CA SER A 47 -6.93 10.98 7.80
C SER A 47 -6.11 9.81 8.32
N ILE A 48 -4.79 9.88 8.12
CA ILE A 48 -3.79 8.90 8.57
C ILE A 48 -2.71 9.67 9.31
N SER A 49 -2.43 9.28 10.56
CA SER A 49 -1.35 9.89 11.34
C SER A 49 0.01 9.40 10.86
N ALA A 50 1.09 10.12 11.19
CA ALA A 50 2.44 9.72 10.80
C ALA A 50 2.86 8.34 11.34
N ILE A 51 2.37 7.97 12.53
CA ILE A 51 2.65 6.66 13.14
C ILE A 51 1.96 5.55 12.33
N GLU A 52 0.69 5.74 12.00
CA GLU A 52 -0.07 4.78 11.19
C GLU A 52 0.50 4.69 9.78
N GLN A 53 0.88 5.81 9.18
CA GLN A 53 1.56 5.85 7.89
C GLN A 53 2.81 4.96 7.92
N SER A 54 3.65 5.10 8.95
CA SER A 54 4.86 4.29 9.11
C SER A 54 4.54 2.80 9.26
N ALA A 55 3.53 2.46 10.08
CA ALA A 55 3.12 1.07 10.29
C ALA A 55 2.57 0.42 9.01
N ILE A 56 1.77 1.15 8.24
CA ILE A 56 1.21 0.67 6.96
C ILE A 56 2.33 0.45 5.93
N ILE A 57 3.29 1.38 5.85
CA ILE A 57 4.46 1.23 4.97
C ILE A 57 5.28 0.00 5.36
N GLU A 58 5.49 -0.21 6.66
CA GLU A 58 6.22 -1.38 7.16
C GLU A 58 5.50 -2.68 6.77
N GLU A 59 4.18 -2.73 6.94
CA GLU A 59 3.39 -3.93 6.62
C GLU A 59 3.41 -4.23 5.12
N LEU A 60 3.18 -3.24 4.25
CA LEU A 60 3.33 -3.40 2.80
C LEU A 60 4.74 -3.83 2.40
N SER A 61 5.76 -3.34 3.10
CA SER A 61 7.15 -3.72 2.80
C SER A 61 7.43 -5.19 3.09
N LYS A 62 6.73 -5.81 4.05
CA LYS A 62 6.84 -7.25 4.34
C LYS A 62 6.25 -8.13 3.23
N LEU A 63 5.34 -7.58 2.44
CA LEU A 63 4.72 -8.29 1.31
C LEU A 63 5.61 -8.31 0.06
N ARG A 64 6.74 -7.61 0.06
CA ARG A 64 7.64 -7.59 -1.09
C ARG A 64 8.32 -8.94 -1.25
N ASN A 65 8.21 -9.52 -2.45
CA ASN A 65 8.71 -10.85 -2.79
C ASN A 65 8.13 -11.99 -1.92
N SER A 66 6.94 -11.80 -1.31
CA SER A 66 6.26 -12.84 -0.53
C SER A 66 5.61 -13.90 -1.40
#